data_AF-A0A924S7A2-F1
#
_entry.id   AF-A0A924S7A2-F1
#
_cell.length_a   1.000
_cell.length_b   1.000
_cell.length_c   1.000
_cell.angle_alpha   90.00
_cell.angle_beta   90.00
_cell.angle_gamma   90.00
#
_symmetry.space_group_name_H-M   'P 1'
#
loop_
_entity.id
_entity.type
_entity.pdbx_description
1 polymer ?
#
loop_
_entity_poly.entity_id
_entity_poly.type
_entity_poly.pdbx_seq_one_letter_code
_entity_poly.pdbx_strand_id
1 'polypeptide(L)'
;MLFLLNDVVLSLDAAEPAPPITRERFAKVSLNYVGKLGQELYATEPLLHHKDLEKARRLATLIIAKMPDINAALFIAPSRGCLVDQVQVRYAQLGPEIMGSLFERQKSGALSNLEADRQVWRRLAA
;
A
#
# COMPACT_ATOMS: atom_id res chain seq x y z
N MET A 1 0.02 0.88 -13.74
CA MET A 1 0.50 -0.31 -13.01
C MET A 1 -0.46 -0.64 -11.88
N LEU A 2 -0.69 -1.91 -11.58
CA LEU A 2 -1.52 -2.32 -10.43
C LEU A 2 -0.69 -2.43 -9.15
N PHE A 3 -1.26 -2.03 -8.03
CA PHE A 3 -0.63 -2.13 -6.71
C PHE A 3 -1.64 -2.53 -5.65
N LEU A 4 -1.36 -3.57 -4.87
CA LEU A 4 -2.21 -3.98 -3.77
C LEU A 4 -1.84 -3.22 -2.49
N LEU A 5 -2.74 -2.37 -2.00
CA LEU A 5 -2.61 -1.72 -0.70
C LEU A 5 -3.64 -2.30 0.27
N ASN A 6 -3.15 -3.05 1.26
CA ASN A 6 -3.95 -3.89 2.15
C ASN A 6 -4.84 -4.87 1.36
N ASP A 7 -6.11 -4.53 1.16
CA ASP A 7 -7.11 -5.32 0.43
C ASP A 7 -7.70 -4.57 -0.77
N VAL A 8 -7.10 -3.45 -1.17
CA VAL A 8 -7.52 -2.66 -2.33
C VAL A 8 -6.45 -2.67 -3.41
N VAL A 9 -6.83 -3.06 -4.63
CA VAL A 9 -6.00 -2.96 -5.82
C VAL A 9 -6.15 -1.56 -6.42
N LEU A 10 -5.06 -0.81 -6.41
CA LEU A 10 -4.96 0.53 -6.97
C LEU A 10 -4.44 0.44 -8.41
N SER A 11 -5.09 1.15 -9.34
CA SER A 11 -4.51 1.47 -10.63
C SER A 11 -3.71 2.76 -10.49
N LEU A 12 -2.41 2.68 -10.75
CA LEU A 12 -1.49 3.81 -10.71
C LEU A 12 -1.13 4.20 -12.15
N ASP A 13 -1.35 5.45 -12.49
CA ASP A 13 -0.95 5.99 -13.78
C ASP A 13 0.54 6.33 -13.76
N ALA A 14 1.26 5.91 -14.80
CA ALA A 14 2.70 6.19 -14.93
C ALA A 14 3.01 7.68 -15.15
N ALA A 15 1.97 8.51 -15.34
CA ALA A 15 2.09 9.91 -15.73
C ALA A 15 1.99 10.90 -14.57
N GLU A 16 1.69 10.48 -13.33
CA GLU A 16 1.74 11.41 -12.20
C GLU A 16 3.20 11.59 -11.75
N PRO A 17 3.80 12.78 -11.97
CA PRO A 17 5.15 13.03 -11.50
C PRO A 17 5.16 12.91 -9.97
N ALA A 18 6.27 12.36 -9.45
CA ALA A 18 6.61 12.50 -8.04
C ALA A 18 6.36 13.96 -7.60
N PRO A 19 5.88 14.19 -6.36
CA PRO A 19 5.55 15.53 -5.88
C PRO A 19 6.70 16.51 -6.15
N PRO A 20 6.42 17.82 -6.31
CA PRO A 20 7.41 18.87 -6.67
C PRO A 20 8.41 19.18 -5.55
N ILE A 21 8.85 18.16 -4.82
CA ILE A 21 10.10 18.15 -4.08
C ILE A 21 11.21 18.04 -5.14
N THR A 22 12.18 18.95 -5.11
CA THR A 22 13.36 18.91 -6.00
C THR A 22 13.86 17.46 -6.12
N ARG A 23 14.01 16.93 -7.35
CA ARG A 23 14.41 15.52 -7.61
C ARG A 23 15.51 15.02 -6.66
N GLU A 24 16.45 15.88 -6.31
CA GLU A 24 17.55 15.64 -5.37
C GLU A 24 17.10 15.37 -3.93
N ARG A 25 16.16 16.16 -3.38
CA ARG A 25 15.59 15.91 -2.04
C ARG A 25 14.76 14.64 -2.05
N PHE A 26 14.01 14.40 -3.13
CA PHE A 26 13.28 13.17 -3.29
C PHE A 26 14.24 11.97 -3.34
N ALA A 27 15.34 12.05 -4.08
CA ALA A 27 16.33 10.96 -4.17
C ALA A 27 16.87 10.54 -2.79
N LYS A 28 17.03 11.48 -1.86
CA LYS A 28 17.49 11.21 -0.48
C LYS A 28 16.43 10.53 0.41
N VAL A 29 15.16 10.52 0.00
CA VAL A 29 14.10 9.82 0.73
C VAL A 29 14.33 8.31 0.58
N SER A 30 14.53 7.61 1.70
CA SER A 30 14.66 6.15 1.74
C SER A 30 13.28 5.47 1.75
N LEU A 31 13.24 4.18 1.41
CA LEU A 31 12.02 3.38 1.57
C LEU A 31 11.55 3.37 3.04
N ASN A 32 12.47 3.33 4.00
CA ASN A 32 12.14 3.37 5.43
C ASN A 32 11.38 4.65 5.82
N TYR A 33 11.76 5.79 5.25
CA TYR A 33 11.04 7.04 5.47
C TYR A 33 9.62 6.98 4.89
N VAL A 34 9.45 6.43 3.68
CA VAL A 34 8.11 6.23 3.09
C VAL A 34 7.27 5.26 3.90
N GLY A 35 7.89 4.20 4.44
CA GLY A 35 7.25 3.28 5.38
C GLY A 35 6.76 3.98 6.64
N LYS A 36 7.58 4.85 7.24
CA LYS A 36 7.22 5.64 8.41
C LYS A 36 6.07 6.62 8.14
N LEU A 37 6.10 7.30 6.99
CA LEU A 37 4.98 8.12 6.52
C LEU A 37 3.69 7.29 6.39
N GLY A 38 3.78 6.09 5.82
CA GLY A 38 2.66 5.16 5.75
C GLY A 38 2.14 4.77 7.14
N GLN A 39 3.03 4.53 8.10
CA GLN A 39 2.62 4.24 9.49
C GLN A 39 1.87 5.41 10.12
N GLU A 40 2.33 6.66 9.95
CA GLU A 40 1.65 7.86 10.48
C GLU A 40 0.23 8.02 9.91
N LEU A 41 0.11 7.81 8.60
CA LEU A 41 -1.15 7.84 7.88
C LEU A 41 -2.14 6.79 8.42
N TYR A 42 -1.69 5.55 8.62
CA TYR A 42 -2.52 4.45 9.10
C TYR A 42 -2.77 4.48 10.62
N ALA A 43 -1.87 5.06 11.40
CA ALA A 43 -2.14 5.37 12.80
C ALA A 43 -3.32 6.34 12.92
N THR A 44 -3.36 7.36 12.03
CA THR A 44 -4.44 8.34 11.99
C THR A 44 -5.75 7.75 11.45
N GLU A 45 -5.69 7.00 10.36
CA GLU A 45 -6.85 6.37 9.73
C GLU A 45 -6.52 4.92 9.31
N PRO A 46 -6.86 3.91 10.14
CA PRO A 46 -6.55 2.50 9.86
C PRO A 46 -7.14 1.95 8.56
N LEU A 47 -8.23 2.56 8.05
CA LEU A 47 -8.89 2.19 6.80
C LEU A 47 -8.64 3.23 5.70
N LEU A 48 -7.47 3.88 5.70
CA LEU A 48 -7.13 4.94 4.74
C LEU A 48 -7.36 4.51 3.29
N HIS A 49 -6.97 3.29 2.94
CA HIS A 49 -7.11 2.72 1.58
C HIS A 49 -8.57 2.62 1.10
N HIS A 50 -9.55 2.64 2.01
CA HIS A 50 -10.98 2.70 1.65
C HIS A 50 -11.54 4.12 1.70
N LYS A 51 -11.01 4.98 2.58
CA LYS A 51 -11.58 6.32 2.84
C LYS A 51 -10.99 7.45 2.01
N ASP A 52 -9.73 7.32 1.61
CA ASP A 52 -9.01 8.35 0.87
C ASP A 52 -8.10 7.67 -0.17
N LEU A 53 -8.71 7.26 -1.28
CA LEU A 53 -8.04 6.56 -2.37
C LEU A 53 -6.93 7.39 -3.01
N GLU A 54 -7.03 8.72 -2.98
CA GLU A 54 -6.00 9.60 -3.53
C GLU A 54 -4.74 9.56 -2.66
N LYS A 55 -4.87 9.70 -1.34
CA LYS A 55 -3.72 9.52 -0.43
C LYS A 55 -3.14 8.11 -0.51
N ALA A 56 -3.99 7.10 -0.62
CA ALA A 56 -3.57 5.71 -0.81
C ALA A 56 -2.74 5.54 -2.09
N ARG A 57 -3.19 6.08 -3.23
CA ARG A 57 -2.43 6.09 -4.49
C ARG A 57 -1.11 6.81 -4.36
N ARG A 58 -1.08 7.99 -3.75
CA ARG A 58 0.17 8.74 -3.52
C ARG A 58 1.17 7.93 -2.70
N LEU A 59 0.73 7.29 -1.61
CA LEU A 59 1.60 6.43 -0.81
C LEU A 59 2.14 5.25 -1.63
N ALA A 60 1.29 4.58 -2.42
CA ALA A 60 1.71 3.49 -3.29
C ALA A 60 2.75 3.96 -4.34
N THR A 61 2.50 5.09 -5.01
CA THR A 61 3.44 5.70 -5.96
C THR A 61 4.79 6.02 -5.30
N LEU A 62 4.80 6.53 -4.07
CA LEU A 62 6.03 6.75 -3.31
C LEU A 62 6.79 5.45 -3.03
N ILE A 63 6.09 4.37 -2.66
CA ILE A 63 6.70 3.07 -2.38
C ILE A 63 7.38 2.54 -3.64
N ILE A 64 6.68 2.51 -4.78
CA ILE A 64 7.20 2.04 -6.06
C ILE A 64 8.40 2.87 -6.52
N ALA A 65 8.31 4.20 -6.38
CA ALA A 65 9.40 5.08 -6.75
C ALA A 65 10.69 4.82 -5.94
N LYS A 66 10.58 4.15 -4.78
CA LYS A 66 11.72 3.76 -3.93
C LYS A 66 12.13 2.31 -4.07
N MET A 67 11.20 1.42 -4.42
CA MET A 67 11.49 0.02 -4.66
C MET A 67 10.56 -0.50 -5.76
N PRO A 68 10.96 -0.39 -7.04
CA PRO A 68 10.10 -0.69 -8.18
C PRO A 68 9.59 -2.14 -8.25
N ASP A 69 10.33 -3.09 -7.65
CA ASP A 69 9.96 -4.50 -7.63
C ASP A 69 8.82 -4.81 -6.65
N ILE A 70 8.50 -3.91 -5.72
CA ILE A 70 7.35 -4.04 -4.83
C ILE A 70 6.09 -3.55 -5.54
N ASN A 71 5.08 -4.40 -5.57
CA ASN A 71 3.73 -4.06 -6.05
C ASN A 71 2.62 -4.36 -5.03
N ALA A 72 2.98 -4.61 -3.76
CA ALA A 72 2.02 -4.75 -2.68
C ALA A 72 2.57 -4.23 -1.34
N ALA A 73 1.74 -3.54 -0.57
CA ALA A 73 2.06 -3.09 0.78
C ALA A 73 0.89 -3.29 1.73
N LEU A 74 1.22 -3.52 2.99
CA LEU A 74 0.28 -3.88 4.03
C LEU A 74 0.59 -3.12 5.31
N PHE A 75 -0.37 -2.31 5.75
CA PHE A 75 -0.31 -1.53 6.98
C PHE A 75 -1.40 -2.02 7.95
N ILE A 76 -1.03 -2.45 9.17
CA ILE A 76 -1.99 -2.71 10.25
C ILE A 76 -1.75 -1.75 11.39
N ALA A 77 -2.76 -0.94 11.68
CA ALA A 77 -2.86 -0.22 12.93
C ALA A 77 -3.77 -1.01 13.90
N PRO A 78 -3.37 -1.24 15.16
CA PRO A 78 -4.21 -1.93 16.14
C PRO A 78 -5.47 -1.14 16.50
N SER A 79 -5.40 0.19 16.42
CA SER A 79 -6.51 1.10 16.67
C SER A 79 -6.23 2.47 16.04
N ARG A 80 -7.30 3.26 15.86
CA ARG A 80 -7.18 4.67 15.45
C ARG A 80 -6.48 5.48 16.54
N GLY A 81 -5.53 6.31 16.15
CA GLY A 81 -4.74 7.14 17.06
C GLY A 81 -3.66 6.37 17.82
N CYS A 82 -3.36 5.13 17.43
CA CYS A 82 -2.25 4.37 18.02
C CYS A 82 -0.89 5.04 17.77
N LEU A 83 0.13 4.59 18.49
CA LEU A 83 1.49 5.07 18.24
C LEU A 83 1.94 4.60 16.86
N VAL A 84 2.68 5.46 16.16
CA VAL A 84 3.19 5.16 14.80
C VAL A 84 3.98 3.85 14.77
N ASP A 85 4.80 3.57 15.78
CA ASP A 85 5.60 2.34 15.87
C ASP A 85 4.78 1.07 16.15
N GLN A 86 3.51 1.20 16.54
CA GLN A 86 2.58 0.07 16.66
C GLN A 86 1.97 -0.32 15.32
N VAL A 87 2.08 0.52 14.29
CA VAL A 87 1.58 0.21 12.96
C VAL A 87 2.54 -0.74 12.26
N GLN A 88 2.12 -1.97 12.03
CA GLN A 88 2.94 -2.95 11.32
C GLN A 88 2.97 -2.66 9.83
N VAL A 89 4.14 -2.78 9.20
CA VAL A 89 4.32 -2.62 7.75
C VAL A 89 4.91 -3.89 7.15
N ARG A 90 4.34 -4.36 6.04
CA ARG A 90 4.91 -5.43 5.22
C ARG A 90 4.85 -5.06 3.75
N TYR A 91 5.82 -5.53 3.00
CA TYR A 91 5.89 -5.37 1.55
C TYR A 91 5.95 -6.75 0.87
N ALA A 92 5.43 -6.84 -0.33
CA ALA A 92 5.52 -8.03 -1.15
C ALA A 92 5.63 -7.70 -2.64
N GLN A 93 6.21 -8.64 -3.37
CA GLN A 93 6.20 -8.69 -4.82
C GLN A 93 5.26 -9.83 -5.25
N LEU A 94 4.21 -9.48 -5.98
CA LEU A 94 3.21 -10.40 -6.49
C LEU A 94 3.43 -10.65 -7.97
N GLY A 95 3.29 -11.90 -8.38
CA GLY A 95 3.24 -12.26 -9.79
C GLY A 95 2.02 -11.64 -10.49
N PRO A 96 2.08 -11.46 -11.82
CA PRO A 96 1.00 -10.85 -12.60
C PRO A 96 -0.32 -11.64 -12.50
N GLU A 97 -0.26 -12.96 -12.39
CA GLU A 97 -1.45 -13.83 -12.25
C GLU A 97 -2.21 -13.55 -10.95
N ILE A 98 -1.50 -13.45 -9.82
CA ILE A 98 -2.11 -13.13 -8.52
C ILE A 98 -2.70 -11.73 -8.56
N MET A 99 -1.93 -10.74 -9.05
CA MET A 99 -2.41 -9.36 -9.14
C MET A 99 -3.65 -9.23 -10.05
N GLY A 100 -3.65 -9.92 -11.20
CA GLY A 100 -4.80 -9.97 -12.11
C GLY A 100 -6.04 -10.59 -11.45
N SER A 101 -5.86 -11.70 -10.73
CA SER A 101 -6.96 -12.35 -10.00
C SER A 101 -7.57 -11.43 -8.93
N LEU A 102 -6.73 -10.73 -8.16
CA LEU A 102 -7.18 -9.76 -7.15
C LEU A 102 -7.95 -8.61 -7.80
N PHE A 103 -7.46 -8.09 -8.94
CA PHE A 103 -8.11 -7.00 -9.65
C PHE A 103 -9.50 -7.37 -10.18
N GLU A 104 -9.65 -8.55 -10.78
CA GLU A 104 -10.95 -9.03 -11.26
C GLU A 104 -11.93 -9.33 -10.12
N ARG A 105 -11.43 -9.83 -8.98
CA ARG A 105 -12.25 -9.96 -7.76
C ARG A 105 -12.70 -8.61 -7.23
N GLN A 106 -11.85 -7.58 -7.25
CA GLN A 106 -12.24 -6.25 -6.83
C GLN A 106 -13.34 -5.68 -7.73
N LYS A 107 -13.20 -5.80 -9.06
CA LYS A 107 -14.23 -5.33 -10.01
C LYS A 107 -15.59 -5.99 -9.80
N SER A 108 -15.60 -7.27 -9.44
CA SER A 108 -16.84 -8.00 -9.13
C SER A 108 -17.35 -7.79 -7.70
N GLY A 109 -16.67 -6.98 -6.89
CA GLY A 109 -17.02 -6.76 -5.47
C GLY A 109 -16.72 -7.94 -4.55
N ALA A 110 -15.98 -8.94 -5.03
CA ALA A 110 -15.64 -10.17 -4.32
C ALA A 110 -14.29 -10.11 -3.58
N LEU A 111 -13.51 -9.05 -3.74
CA LEU A 111 -12.27 -8.86 -2.99
C LEU A 111 -12.59 -8.32 -1.60
N SER A 112 -12.38 -9.16 -0.58
CA SER A 112 -12.47 -8.78 0.83
C SER A 112 -11.09 -8.82 1.48
N ASN A 113 -10.97 -8.19 2.66
CA ASN A 113 -9.77 -8.29 3.48
C ASN A 113 -9.35 -9.75 3.75
N LEU A 114 -10.31 -10.63 4.04
CA LEU A 114 -10.03 -12.05 4.26
C LEU A 114 -9.45 -12.74 3.01
N GLU A 115 -9.96 -12.41 1.82
CA GLU A 115 -9.46 -12.98 0.57
C GLU A 115 -8.06 -12.46 0.23
N ALA A 116 -7.82 -11.15 0.40
CA ALA A 116 -6.48 -10.58 0.25
C ALA A 116 -5.51 -11.19 1.26
N ASP A 117 -5.94 -11.41 2.51
CA ASP A 117 -5.12 -12.07 3.52
C ASP A 117 -4.75 -13.49 3.12
N ARG A 118 -5.72 -14.32 2.74
CA ARG A 118 -5.46 -15.71 2.33
C ARG A 118 -4.51 -15.82 1.15
N GLN A 119 -4.70 -14.98 0.13
CA GLN A 119 -3.94 -15.07 -1.12
C GLN A 119 -2.55 -14.44 -1.00
N VAL A 120 -2.39 -13.42 -0.16
CA VAL A 120 -1.16 -12.61 -0.13
C VAL A 120 -0.50 -12.57 1.24
N TRP A 121 -1.24 -12.25 2.29
CA TRP A 121 -0.63 -11.84 3.57
C TRP A 121 -0.46 -12.95 4.61
N ARG A 122 -1.30 -13.99 4.53
CA ARG A 122 -1.38 -15.15 5.42
C ARG A 122 -1.36 -14.79 6.91
N ARG A 123 -2.06 -13.73 7.34
CA ARG A 123 -2.08 -13.33 8.76
C ARG A 123 -2.89 -14.26 9.66
N LEU A 124 -3.67 -15.18 9.11
CA LEU A 124 -4.42 -16.19 9.88
C LEU A 124 -3.68 -17.51 10.15
N ALA A 125 -2.35 -17.49 10.24
CA ALA A 125 -1.57 -18.59 10.80
C ALA A 125 -0.73 -18.10 12.00
N ALA A 126 -1.40 -17.69 13.07
CA ALA A 126 -0.85 -17.52 14.41
C ALA A 126 -1.95 -17.80 15.44
#